data_AF-A0A4U8V313-F1
#
_entry.id   AF-A0A4U8V313-F1
#
_cell.length_a   1.000
_cell.length_b   1.000
_cell.length_c   1.000
_cell.angle_alpha   90.00
_cell.angle_beta   90.00
_cell.angle_gamma   90.00
#
_symmetry.space_group_name_H-M   'P 1'
#
loop_
_entity.id
_entity.type
_entity.pdbx_description
1 polymer ?
#
loop_
_entity_poly.entity_id
_entity_poly.type
_entity_poly.pdbx_seq_one_letter_code
_entity_poly.pdbx_strand_id
1 'polypeptide(L)'
;MTTSDCPLRAPDVSFYPLRPEFVESTYLLYRATKSPFYLHVGREIMDSLNTYSRVRCGYATVHDVVDKTLEDRMESFFLSETSKYLYLLFDENNPVNKNYQHLLFTTEGHIFPITETFRDDESLSPILGLNVSCQTNLLDDMVLPPLSENQFNQIFTMMGYNGPTVNSAS
;
A
#
# COMPACT_ATOMS: atom_id res chain seq x y z
N MET A 1 38.83 25.86 9.63
CA MET A 1 37.48 25.33 9.93
C MET A 1 37.34 24.04 9.16
N THR A 2 37.63 22.91 9.79
CA THR A 2 37.41 21.57 9.22
C THR A 2 35.96 21.21 9.48
N THR A 3 35.15 21.10 8.42
CA THR A 3 33.84 20.45 8.52
C THR A 3 34.11 19.00 8.91
N SER A 4 33.85 18.67 10.16
CA SER A 4 33.74 17.28 10.59
C SER A 4 32.46 16.74 9.95
N ASP A 5 32.57 16.32 8.69
CA ASP A 5 31.52 15.57 8.03
C ASP A 5 31.25 14.34 8.90
N CYS A 6 30.03 14.27 9.45
CA CYS A 6 29.58 13.05 10.12
C CYS A 6 29.62 11.95 9.06
N PRO A 7 30.51 10.95 9.17
CA PRO A 7 30.60 9.92 8.15
C PRO A 7 29.25 9.21 8.11
N LEU A 8 28.59 9.27 6.96
CA LEU A 8 27.34 8.55 6.75
C LEU A 8 27.60 7.08 7.05
N ARG A 9 26.82 6.54 7.99
CA ARG A 9 26.95 5.14 8.40
C ARG A 9 26.74 4.26 7.17
N ALA A 10 27.66 3.31 6.97
CA ALA A 10 27.52 2.31 5.93
C ALA A 10 26.17 1.57 6.07
N PRO A 11 25.54 1.19 4.95
CA PRO A 11 24.30 0.43 5.00
C PRO A 11 24.53 -0.90 5.72
N ASP A 12 23.63 -1.24 6.64
CA ASP A 12 23.65 -2.53 7.33
C ASP A 12 23.25 -3.68 6.37
N VAL A 13 22.38 -3.35 5.41
CA VAL A 13 22.00 -4.19 4.28
C VAL A 13 22.15 -3.35 3.02
N SER A 14 23.02 -3.76 2.10
CA SER A 14 23.29 -3.01 0.86
C SER A 14 22.25 -3.26 -0.24
N PHE A 15 21.36 -4.23 -0.06
CA PHE A 15 20.34 -4.62 -1.02
C PHE A 15 19.09 -3.71 -0.98
N TYR A 16 18.66 -3.20 -2.13
CA TYR A 16 17.45 -2.38 -2.27
C TYR A 16 16.52 -2.89 -3.39
N PRO A 17 15.41 -3.59 -3.04
CA PRO A 17 14.50 -4.19 -4.01
C PRO A 17 13.34 -3.27 -4.37
N LEU A 18 13.59 -1.97 -4.57
CA LEU A 18 12.57 -1.00 -5.02
C LEU A 18 11.41 -0.77 -4.04
N ARG A 19 11.71 -0.87 -2.74
CA ARG A 19 10.72 -0.86 -1.65
C ARG A 19 9.89 0.43 -1.57
N PRO A 20 8.60 0.35 -1.19
CA PRO A 20 7.67 1.48 -1.26
C PRO A 20 7.62 2.37 -0.01
N GLU A 21 8.08 1.91 1.17
CA GLU A 21 7.68 2.48 2.46
C GLU A 21 8.13 3.95 2.61
N PHE A 22 9.28 4.30 2.02
CA PHE A 22 9.77 5.68 2.02
C PHE A 22 8.92 6.62 1.15
N VAL A 23 8.47 6.14 -0.01
CA VAL A 23 7.57 6.90 -0.90
C VAL A 23 6.19 7.01 -0.27
N GLU A 24 5.67 5.92 0.30
CA GLU A 24 4.40 5.90 1.02
C GLU A 24 4.38 6.96 2.12
N SER A 25 5.40 6.94 2.99
CA SER A 25 5.53 7.90 4.08
C SER A 25 5.62 9.34 3.56
N THR A 26 6.39 9.56 2.49
CA THR A 26 6.51 10.88 1.83
C THR A 26 5.16 11.37 1.31
N TYR A 27 4.39 10.49 0.66
CA TYR A 27 3.04 10.77 0.20
C TYR A 27 2.10 11.12 1.36
N LEU A 28 2.03 10.28 2.38
CA LEU A 28 1.16 10.50 3.55
C LEU A 28 1.51 11.80 4.29
N LEU A 29 2.81 12.08 4.46
CA LEU A 29 3.27 13.33 5.08
C LEU A 29 2.94 14.55 4.22
N TYR A 30 3.07 14.46 2.90
CA TYR A 30 2.60 15.52 2.00
C TYR A 30 1.10 15.75 2.15
N ARG A 31 0.30 14.67 2.18
CA ARG A 31 -1.15 14.77 2.33
C ARG A 31 -1.56 15.44 3.65
N ALA A 32 -0.87 15.13 4.74
CA ALA A 32 -1.15 15.67 6.06
C ALA A 32 -0.70 17.13 6.23
N THR A 33 0.48 17.48 5.72
CA THR A 33 1.12 18.78 6.00
C THR A 33 1.00 19.80 4.87
N LYS A 34 0.79 19.33 3.64
CA LYS A 34 0.88 20.13 2.40
C LYS A 34 2.21 20.87 2.23
N SER A 35 3.26 20.41 2.91
CA SER A 35 4.58 21.03 2.80
C SER A 35 5.21 20.68 1.45
N PRO A 36 5.64 21.68 0.65
CA PRO A 36 6.29 21.43 -0.64
C PRO A 36 7.62 20.69 -0.50
N PHE A 37 8.20 20.63 0.70
CA PHE A 37 9.38 19.81 1.01
C PHE A 37 9.20 18.36 0.55
N TYR A 38 8.03 17.76 0.78
CA TYR A 38 7.81 16.36 0.41
C TYR A 38 7.68 16.15 -1.11
N LEU A 39 7.30 17.19 -1.87
CA LEU A 39 7.35 17.15 -3.33
C LEU A 39 8.80 17.14 -3.83
N HIS A 40 9.69 17.90 -3.18
CA HIS A 40 11.12 17.85 -3.46
C HIS A 40 11.69 16.46 -3.14
N VAL A 41 11.37 15.89 -1.97
CA VAL A 41 11.77 14.52 -1.63
C VAL A 41 11.27 13.52 -2.66
N GLY A 42 10.00 13.60 -3.08
CA GLY A 42 9.45 12.74 -4.12
C GLY A 42 10.18 12.84 -5.45
N ARG A 43 10.63 14.04 -5.83
CA ARG A 43 11.43 14.27 -7.03
C ARG A 43 12.80 13.60 -6.92
N GLU A 44 13.49 13.77 -5.80
CA GLU A 44 14.79 13.12 -5.56
C GLU A 44 14.68 11.59 -5.59
N ILE A 45 13.58 11.03 -5.05
CA ILE A 45 13.32 9.58 -5.16
C ILE A 45 13.15 9.16 -6.62
N MET A 46 12.33 9.88 -7.39
CA MET A 46 12.09 9.59 -8.81
C MET A 46 13.40 9.68 -9.63
N ASP A 47 14.22 10.70 -9.37
CA ASP A 47 15.50 10.91 -10.04
C ASP A 47 16.49 9.80 -9.69
N SER A 48 16.54 9.37 -8.42
CA SER A 48 17.36 8.23 -7.97
C SER A 48 16.94 6.91 -8.62
N LEU A 49 15.62 6.61 -8.65
CA LEU A 49 15.10 5.43 -9.33
C LEU A 49 15.44 5.43 -10.83
N ASN A 50 15.24 6.56 -11.51
CA ASN A 50 15.56 6.67 -12.93
C ASN A 50 17.07 6.55 -13.22
N THR A 51 17.91 7.04 -12.30
CA THR A 51 19.37 7.03 -12.48
C THR A 51 19.96 5.66 -12.19
N TYR A 52 19.52 5.00 -11.12
CA TYR A 52 20.20 3.81 -10.61
C TYR A 52 19.47 2.51 -10.89
N SER A 53 18.14 2.47 -11.03
CA SER A 53 17.40 1.22 -11.22
C SER A 53 16.72 1.07 -12.57
N ARG A 54 16.67 2.10 -13.42
CA ARG A 54 16.00 2.02 -14.72
C ARG A 54 16.78 1.16 -15.72
N VAL A 55 16.06 0.24 -16.37
CA VAL A 55 16.58 -0.63 -17.43
C VAL A 55 15.68 -0.55 -18.67
N ARG A 56 16.06 -1.23 -19.76
CA ARG A 56 15.36 -1.15 -21.06
C ARG A 56 13.86 -1.47 -20.98
N CYS A 57 13.47 -2.43 -20.15
CA CYS A 57 12.10 -2.95 -20.05
C CYS A 57 11.37 -2.58 -18.74
N GLY A 58 11.96 -1.75 -17.87
CA GLY A 58 11.35 -1.44 -16.57
C GLY A 58 12.37 -0.93 -15.55
N TYR A 59 12.27 -1.43 -14.33
CA TYR A 59 13.19 -1.15 -13.23
C TYR A 59 13.74 -2.45 -12.67
N ALA A 60 14.95 -2.39 -12.14
CA ALA A 60 15.70 -3.51 -11.61
C ALA A 60 16.05 -3.27 -10.14
N THR A 61 16.03 -4.32 -9.34
CA THR A 61 16.53 -4.32 -7.97
C THR A 61 18.00 -3.92 -7.94
N VAL A 62 18.37 -3.08 -6.98
CA VAL A 62 19.77 -2.72 -6.72
C VAL A 62 20.34 -3.76 -5.77
N HIS A 63 21.31 -4.54 -6.26
CA HIS A 63 21.98 -5.59 -5.49
C HIS A 63 22.79 -5.00 -4.35
N ASP A 64 23.59 -3.97 -4.65
CA ASP A 64 24.40 -3.26 -3.68
C ASP A 64 24.33 -1.74 -3.92
N VAL A 65 23.83 -1.00 -2.94
CA VAL A 65 23.68 0.46 -3.01
C VAL A 65 24.99 1.22 -2.92
N VAL A 66 26.11 0.58 -2.56
CA VAL A 66 27.44 1.21 -2.55
C VAL A 66 28.01 1.25 -3.98
N ASP A 67 27.99 0.12 -4.68
CA ASP A 67 28.56 0.00 -6.04
C ASP A 67 27.53 0.17 -7.18
N LYS A 68 26.24 0.20 -6.86
CA LYS A 68 25.10 0.36 -7.78
C LYS A 68 24.92 -0.80 -8.76
N THR A 69 25.38 -2.01 -8.41
CA THR A 69 25.11 -3.22 -9.20
C THR A 69 23.62 -3.58 -9.18
N LEU A 70 23.16 -4.21 -10.26
CA LEU A 70 21.75 -4.53 -10.48
C LEU A 70 21.51 -6.03 -10.56
N GLU A 71 20.35 -6.46 -10.07
CA GLU A 71 19.77 -7.78 -10.30
C GLU A 71 18.65 -7.70 -11.34
N ASP A 72 18.57 -8.68 -12.25
CA ASP A 72 17.49 -8.79 -13.24
C ASP A 72 16.19 -9.27 -12.60
N ARG A 73 15.66 -8.45 -11.70
CA ARG A 73 14.46 -8.71 -10.90
C ARG A 73 13.72 -7.41 -10.67
N MET A 74 12.43 -7.40 -10.96
CA MET A 74 11.51 -6.31 -10.61
C MET A 74 10.42 -6.88 -9.72
N GLU A 75 10.31 -6.37 -8.51
CA GLU A 75 9.27 -6.80 -7.58
C GLU A 75 7.91 -6.24 -7.99
N SER A 76 6.85 -7.03 -7.83
CA SER A 76 5.49 -6.62 -8.20
C SER A 76 5.02 -5.39 -7.42
N PHE A 77 5.42 -5.27 -6.16
CA PHE A 77 5.08 -4.14 -5.31
C PHE A 77 5.62 -2.81 -5.83
N PHE A 78 6.66 -2.80 -6.68
CA PHE A 78 7.13 -1.56 -7.30
C PHE A 78 6.04 -0.90 -8.15
N LEU A 79 5.25 -1.69 -8.87
CA LEU A 79 4.16 -1.18 -9.70
C LEU A 79 2.90 -0.89 -8.88
N SER A 80 2.55 -1.76 -7.92
CA SER A 80 1.35 -1.55 -7.12
C SER A 80 1.52 -0.46 -6.06
N GLU A 81 2.73 -0.18 -5.59
CA GLU A 81 2.96 0.70 -4.44
C GLU A 81 3.87 1.86 -4.77
N THR A 82 5.16 1.63 -5.02
CA THR A 82 6.16 2.69 -5.23
C THR A 82 5.73 3.65 -6.35
N SER A 83 5.34 3.09 -7.50
CA SER A 83 4.85 3.86 -8.66
C SER A 83 3.52 4.57 -8.36
N LYS A 84 2.61 3.91 -7.63
CA LYS A 84 1.31 4.45 -7.25
C LYS A 84 1.46 5.66 -6.33
N TYR A 85 2.26 5.57 -5.28
CA TYR A 85 2.44 6.67 -4.34
C TYR A 85 3.19 7.85 -4.97
N LEU A 86 4.17 7.60 -5.85
CA LEU A 86 4.79 8.68 -6.64
C LEU A 86 3.76 9.36 -7.56
N TYR A 87 2.91 8.60 -8.24
CA TYR A 87 1.85 9.15 -9.08
C TYR A 87 0.86 10.01 -8.26
N LEU A 88 0.37 9.49 -7.14
CA LEU A 88 -0.56 10.20 -6.25
C LEU A 88 0.06 11.42 -5.57
N LEU A 89 1.38 11.41 -5.32
CA LEU A 89 2.08 12.55 -4.74
C LEU A 89 2.03 13.78 -5.65
N PHE A 90 2.19 13.59 -6.96
CA PHE A 90 2.22 14.70 -7.93
C PHE A 90 0.86 15.01 -8.58
N ASP A 91 -0.11 14.10 -8.54
CA ASP A 91 -1.47 14.33 -9.03
C ASP A 91 -2.43 14.75 -7.89
N GLU A 92 -2.31 16.00 -7.43
CA GLU A 92 -3.11 16.50 -6.30
C GLU A 92 -4.62 16.44 -6.51
N ASN A 93 -5.05 16.55 -7.78
CA ASN A 93 -6.45 16.59 -8.16
C ASN A 93 -7.06 15.19 -8.38
N ASN A 94 -6.27 14.14 -8.17
CA ASN A 94 -6.70 12.76 -8.31
C ASN A 94 -7.95 12.46 -7.45
N PRO A 95 -8.94 11.69 -7.95
CA PRO A 95 -10.10 11.29 -7.17
C PRO A 95 -9.74 10.59 -5.85
N VAL A 96 -8.67 9.80 -5.82
CA VAL A 96 -8.16 9.15 -4.61
C VAL A 96 -7.73 10.20 -3.58
N ASN A 97 -7.03 11.24 -4.04
CA ASN A 97 -6.61 12.37 -3.23
C ASN A 97 -7.79 13.21 -2.74
N LYS A 98 -8.83 13.40 -3.55
CA LYS A 98 -10.03 14.16 -3.16
C LYS A 98 -10.89 13.39 -2.14
N ASN A 99 -10.97 12.07 -2.28
CA ASN A 99 -11.83 11.22 -1.48
C ASN A 99 -11.09 10.42 -0.40
N TYR A 100 -9.88 10.85 -0.01
CA TYR A 100 -9.00 10.08 0.88
C TYR A 100 -9.64 9.70 2.23
N GLN A 101 -10.63 10.46 2.71
CA GLN A 101 -11.35 10.21 3.96
C GLN A 101 -12.31 9.00 3.89
N HIS A 102 -12.63 8.56 2.68
CA HIS A 102 -13.51 7.43 2.40
C HIS A 102 -12.77 6.25 1.78
N LEU A 103 -11.43 6.26 1.81
CA LEU A 103 -10.60 5.23 1.20
C LEU A 103 -9.63 4.69 2.24
N LEU A 104 -9.51 3.36 2.30
CA LEU A 104 -8.51 2.64 3.07
C LEU A 104 -7.46 2.08 2.12
N PHE A 105 -6.18 2.29 2.44
CA PHE A 105 -5.09 1.60 1.77
C PHE A 105 -4.69 0.39 2.61
N THR A 106 -4.50 -0.77 1.97
CA THR A 106 -3.84 -1.90 2.63
C THR A 106 -2.33 -1.68 2.65
N THR A 107 -1.63 -2.55 3.38
CA THR A 107 -0.16 -2.59 3.41
C THR A 107 0.50 -2.92 2.06
N GLU A 108 -0.27 -3.32 1.04
CA GLU A 108 0.19 -3.56 -0.34
C GLU A 108 -0.35 -2.47 -1.29
N GLY A 109 -0.77 -1.34 -0.73
CA GLY A 109 -1.28 -0.16 -1.43
C GLY A 109 -2.63 -0.35 -2.14
N HIS A 110 -3.34 -1.46 -1.95
CA HIS A 110 -4.66 -1.66 -2.56
C HIS A 110 -5.70 -0.74 -1.92
N ILE A 111 -6.57 -0.16 -2.74
CA ILE A 111 -7.54 0.87 -2.32
C ILE A 111 -8.90 0.23 -2.10
N PHE A 112 -9.46 0.41 -0.91
CA PHE A 112 -10.76 -0.08 -0.49
C PHE A 112 -11.67 1.09 -0.13
N PRO A 113 -12.84 1.25 -0.78
CA PRO A 113 -13.81 2.26 -0.37
C PRO A 113 -14.44 1.89 0.98
N ILE A 114 -14.45 2.83 1.91
CA ILE A 114 -15.18 2.71 3.16
C ILE A 114 -16.58 3.28 2.93
N THR A 115 -17.55 2.40 2.72
CA THR A 115 -18.97 2.72 2.63
C THR A 115 -19.58 2.92 4.01
N GLU A 116 -20.77 3.54 4.07
CA GLU A 116 -21.52 3.74 5.34
C GLU A 116 -21.81 2.42 6.06
N THR A 117 -21.89 1.29 5.35
CA THR A 117 -22.03 -0.05 5.94
C THR A 117 -20.88 -0.46 6.87
N PHE A 118 -19.71 0.17 6.77
CA PHE A 118 -18.61 -0.05 7.72
C PHE A 118 -18.68 0.86 8.95
N ARG A 119 -19.60 1.84 8.96
CA ARG A 119 -19.79 2.80 10.07
C ARG A 119 -20.97 2.42 10.96
N ASP A 120 -21.92 1.62 10.46
CA ASP A 120 -23.12 1.21 11.18
C ASP A 120 -22.96 -0.21 11.78
N ASP A 121 -22.80 -0.31 13.11
CA ASP A 121 -22.67 -1.58 13.85
C ASP A 121 -23.85 -2.55 13.61
N GLU A 122 -25.07 -2.03 13.45
CA GLU A 122 -26.25 -2.85 13.14
C GLU A 122 -26.10 -3.62 11.83
N SER A 123 -25.42 -3.04 10.83
CA SER A 123 -25.24 -3.64 9.51
C SER A 123 -24.13 -4.70 9.46
N LEU A 124 -23.20 -4.67 10.43
CA LEU A 124 -22.10 -5.63 10.57
C LEU A 124 -22.47 -6.84 11.45
N SER A 125 -23.48 -6.68 12.32
CA SER A 125 -23.97 -7.73 13.22
C SER A 125 -24.36 -9.05 12.53
N PRO A 126 -24.99 -9.07 11.33
CA PRO A 126 -25.33 -10.32 10.64
C PRO A 126 -24.12 -10.95 9.92
N ILE A 127 -23.06 -10.15 9.65
CA ILE A 127 -21.92 -10.51 8.79
C ILE A 127 -20.80 -11.14 9.60
N LEU A 128 -20.48 -10.58 10.77
CA LEU A 128 -19.36 -11.07 11.59
C LEU A 128 -19.76 -12.23 12.51
N GLY A 129 -21.05 -12.59 12.57
CA GLY A 129 -21.56 -13.61 13.50
C GLY A 129 -21.18 -13.32 14.96
N LEU A 130 -20.94 -12.04 15.29
CA LEU A 130 -20.46 -11.62 16.60
C LEU A 130 -21.60 -11.66 17.60
N ASN A 131 -21.89 -12.86 18.07
CA ASN A 131 -22.42 -13.07 19.42
C ASN A 131 -21.26 -13.34 20.39
N VAL A 132 -20.15 -12.61 20.22
CA VAL A 132 -18.92 -12.80 20.97
C VAL A 132 -18.63 -11.51 21.73
N SER A 133 -19.09 -11.49 22.98
CA SER A 133 -18.41 -10.73 24.02
C SER A 133 -16.93 -11.09 23.94
N CYS A 134 -16.03 -10.11 23.72
CA CYS A 134 -14.60 -10.33 23.71
C CYS A 134 -14.14 -10.81 25.10
N GLN A 135 -14.26 -12.11 25.35
CA GLN A 135 -13.55 -12.80 26.41
C GLN A 135 -12.27 -13.33 25.79
N THR A 136 -11.17 -12.63 26.03
CA THR A 136 -9.83 -13.10 25.72
C THR A 136 -9.48 -14.25 26.65
N ASN A 137 -9.91 -15.45 26.31
CA ASN A 137 -9.23 -16.66 26.76
C ASN A 137 -8.33 -17.11 25.61
N LEU A 138 -7.05 -16.75 25.75
CA LEU A 138 -5.95 -17.32 24.99
C LEU A 138 -5.98 -18.85 25.07
N LEU A 139 -5.52 -19.48 24.00
CA LEU A 139 -5.29 -20.92 23.76
C LEU A 139 -6.41 -21.66 23.01
N ASP A 140 -6.46 -21.44 21.68
CA ASP A 140 -6.46 -22.51 20.68
C ASP A 140 -6.41 -21.88 19.27
N ASP A 141 -5.20 -21.55 18.79
CA ASP A 141 -4.99 -21.25 17.35
C ASP A 141 -4.99 -22.58 16.57
N MET A 142 -6.16 -23.19 16.52
CA MET A 142 -6.48 -24.36 15.74
C MET A 142 -7.16 -23.89 14.45
N VAL A 143 -6.41 -23.96 13.34
CA VAL A 143 -6.90 -24.08 11.95
C VAL A 143 -8.22 -23.35 11.67
N LEU A 144 -8.14 -22.04 11.41
CA LEU A 144 -9.23 -21.34 10.73
C LEU A 144 -9.37 -21.96 9.32
N PRO A 145 -10.52 -22.59 8.97
CA PRO A 145 -10.75 -23.04 7.61
C PRO A 145 -10.75 -21.82 6.67
N PRO A 146 -10.43 -22.00 5.37
CA PRO A 146 -10.56 -20.92 4.40
C PRO A 146 -11.96 -20.33 4.47
N LEU A 147 -12.06 -19.01 4.30
CA LEU A 147 -13.32 -18.29 4.32
C LEU A 147 -14.34 -19.01 3.43
N SER A 148 -15.54 -19.26 3.96
CA SER A 148 -16.61 -19.90 3.19
C SER A 148 -17.01 -19.02 2.00
N GLU A 149 -17.60 -19.63 0.96
CA GLU A 149 -18.09 -18.90 -0.22
C GLU A 149 -19.08 -17.79 0.15
N ASN A 150 -19.89 -18.01 1.19
CA ASN A 150 -20.81 -17.01 1.71
C ASN A 150 -20.09 -15.81 2.34
N GLN A 151 -19.00 -16.05 3.08
CA GLN A 151 -18.18 -14.98 3.64
C GLN A 151 -17.45 -14.20 2.55
N PHE A 152 -16.94 -14.88 1.51
CA PHE A 152 -16.36 -14.21 0.35
C PHE A 152 -17.38 -13.34 -0.39
N ASN A 153 -18.58 -13.87 -0.67
CA ASN A 153 -19.63 -13.13 -1.35
C ASN A 153 -20.09 -11.90 -0.55
N GLN A 154 -20.13 -12.00 0.78
CA GLN A 154 -20.40 -10.86 1.66
C GLN A 154 -19.29 -9.81 1.61
N ILE A 155 -18.01 -10.22 1.63
CA ILE A 155 -16.87 -9.31 1.46
C ILE A 155 -16.97 -8.58 0.12
N PHE A 156 -17.24 -9.29 -0.97
CA PHE A 156 -17.40 -8.67 -2.29
C PHE A 156 -18.60 -7.72 -2.34
N THR A 157 -19.72 -8.08 -1.72
CA THR A 157 -20.90 -7.20 -1.64
C THR A 157 -20.59 -5.91 -0.87
N MET A 158 -19.85 -5.98 0.25
CA MET A 158 -19.40 -4.79 0.99
C MET A 158 -18.45 -3.92 0.17
N MET A 159 -17.67 -4.55 -0.72
CA MET A 159 -16.81 -3.85 -1.70
C MET A 159 -17.59 -3.24 -2.87
N GLY A 160 -18.93 -3.30 -2.84
CA GLY A 160 -19.79 -2.80 -3.90
C GLY A 160 -19.89 -3.71 -5.12
N TYR A 161 -19.37 -4.94 -5.03
CA TYR A 161 -19.51 -5.95 -6.08
C TYR A 161 -20.77 -6.79 -5.83
N ASN A 162 -21.83 -6.47 -6.57
CA ASN A 162 -23.00 -7.33 -6.67
C ASN A 162 -22.72 -8.33 -7.81
N GLY A 163 -22.54 -9.61 -7.46
CA GLY A 163 -22.28 -10.67 -8.44
C GLY A 163 -23.33 -10.73 -9.56
N PRO A 164 -23.06 -11.45 -10.67
CA PRO A 164 -23.99 -11.55 -11.78
C PRO A 164 -25.34 -12.08 -11.28
N THR A 165 -26.41 -11.32 -11.51
CA THR A 165 -27.78 -11.79 -11.33
C THR A 165 -27.95 -12.98 -12.26
N VAL A 166 -28.00 -14.19 -11.72
CA VAL A 166 -28.46 -15.36 -12.46
C VAL A 166 -29.94 -15.10 -12.74
N ASN A 167 -30.22 -14.42 -13.86
CA ASN A 167 -31.53 -14.43 -14.46
C ASN A 167 -31.77 -15.89 -14.83
N SER A 168 -32.53 -16.59 -14.01
CA SER A 168 -33.13 -17.87 -14.38
C SER A 168 -33.95 -17.60 -15.65
N ALA A 169 -33.34 -17.93 -16.79
CA ALA A 169 -34.05 -17.99 -18.05
C ALA A 169 -35.17 -19.03 -17.88
N SER A 170 -36.40 -18.51 -17.93
CA SER A 170 -37.64 -19.24 -18.10
C SER A 170 -37.65 -20.07 -19.38
#